data_AF-D6PKW2-F1
#
_entry.id   AF-D6PKW2-F1
#
_cell.length_a   1.000
_cell.length_b   1.000
_cell.length_c   1.000
_cell.angle_alpha   90.00
_cell.angle_beta   90.00
_cell.angle_gamma   90.00
#
_symmetry.space_group_name_H-M   'P 1'
#
loop_
_entity.id
_entity.type
_entity.pdbx_description
1 polymer ?
#
loop_
_entity_poly.entity_id
_entity_poly.type
_entity_poly.pdbx_seq_one_letter_code
_entity_poly.pdbx_strand_id
1 'polypeptide(L)' 'MFMAKITLKGNEVNTNSDIVTKGSIAPDFILVDSDLQDVNLSSFDGKKKY' A
#
# COMPACT_ATOMS: atom_id res chain seq x y z
N MET A 1 -5.73 -0.45 14.49
CA MET A 1 -4.59 -1.37 14.34
C MET A 1 -5.11 -2.75 13.94
N PHE A 2 -5.07 -3.13 12.66
CA PHE A 2 -5.60 -4.41 12.16
C PHE A 2 -4.60 -5.08 11.22
N MET A 3 -4.15 -6.27 11.61
CA MET A 3 -3.17 -7.10 10.91
C MET A 3 -3.89 -8.13 10.04
N ALA A 4 -3.52 -8.26 8.76
CA ALA A 4 -4.10 -9.24 7.86
C ALA A 4 -3.41 -10.58 8.07
N LYS A 5 -4.21 -11.64 8.19
CA LYS A 5 -3.73 -13.01 8.09
C LYS A 5 -3.92 -13.48 6.65
N ILE A 6 -2.83 -13.80 5.97
CA ILE A 6 -2.84 -14.31 4.59
C ILE A 6 -2.16 -15.68 4.54
N THR A 7 -2.28 -16.37 3.41
CA THR A 7 -1.57 -17.64 3.19
C THR A 7 -0.56 -17.50 2.06
N LEU A 8 0.66 -17.99 2.28
CA LEU A 8 1.73 -18.05 1.28
C LEU A 8 2.14 -19.52 1.10
N LYS A 9 1.83 -20.10 -0.07
CA LYS A 9 2.07 -21.51 -0.38
C LYS A 9 1.50 -22.48 0.67
N GLY A 10 0.31 -22.17 1.21
CA GLY A 10 -0.36 -22.97 2.24
C GLY A 10 0.09 -22.69 3.68
N ASN A 11 1.12 -21.86 3.90
CA ASN A 11 1.53 -21.45 5.24
C ASN A 11 0.86 -20.12 5.62
N GLU A 12 0.38 -20.03 6.85
CA GLU A 12 -0.18 -18.77 7.36
C GLU A 12 0.94 -17.76 7.61
N VAL A 13 0.77 -16.54 7.10
CA VAL A 13 1.67 -15.41 7.33
C VAL A 13 0.86 -14.17 7.69
N ASN A 14 1.42 -13.35 8.57
CA ASN A 14 0.80 -12.10 9.00
C ASN A 14 1.40 -10.93 8.22
N THR A 15 0.59 -9.95 7.85
CA THR A 15 1.10 -8.68 7.33
C THR A 15 1.71 -7.88 8.47
N ASN A 16 2.75 -7.10 8.22
CA ASN A 16 3.18 -6.09 9.19
C ASN A 16 2.40 -4.81 8.90
N SER A 17 1.88 -4.17 9.96
CA SER A 17 1.15 -2.89 9.91
C SER A 17 -0.35 -2.95 9.59
N ASP A 18 -0.95 -1.77 9.65
CA ASP A 18 -2.39 -1.54 9.56
C ASP A 18 -2.91 -1.57 8.14
N ILE A 19 -3.96 -2.37 7.95
CA ILE A 19 -4.71 -2.37 6.70
C ILE A 19 -5.57 -1.11 6.63
N VAL A 20 -5.36 -0.32 5.57
CA VAL A 20 -6.25 0.79 5.21
C VAL A 20 -7.62 0.25 4.78
N THR A 21 -8.68 0.81 5.35
CA THR A 21 -10.05 0.42 5.02
C THR A 21 -10.59 1.24 3.86
N LYS A 22 -11.57 0.71 3.12
CA LYS A 22 -12.21 1.43 2.01
C LYS A 22 -12.81 2.74 2.52
N GLY A 23 -12.46 3.86 1.88
CA GLY A 23 -12.91 5.20 2.26
C GLY A 23 -12.00 5.91 3.27
N SER A 24 -10.96 5.26 3.79
CA SER A 24 -9.90 5.94 4.54
C SER A 24 -8.98 6.74 3.62
N ILE A 25 -8.40 7.83 4.14
CA ILE A 25 -7.38 8.59 3.44
C ILE A 25 -6.12 7.72 3.35
N ALA A 26 -5.59 7.54 2.14
CA ALA A 26 -4.38 6.77 1.94
C ALA A 26 -3.19 7.47 2.62
N PRO A 27 -2.36 6.74 3.40
CA PRO A 27 -1.09 7.26 3.90
C PRO A 27 -0.19 7.68 2.74
N ASP A 28 0.60 8.72 2.96
CA ASP A 28 1.64 9.09 2.01
C ASP A 28 2.73 8.03 1.94
N PHE A 29 3.42 7.94 0.80
CA PHE A 29 4.54 7.04 0.57
C PHE A 29 5.61 7.74 -0.25
N ILE A 30 6.84 7.24 -0.17
CA ILE A 30 7.93 7.61 -1.09
C ILE A 30 8.48 6.31 -1.64
N LEU A 31 8.45 6.18 -2.97
CA LEU A 31 8.95 5.03 -3.71
C LEU A 31 9.85 5.53 -4.84
N VAL A 32 10.65 4.63 -5.39
CA VAL A 32 11.51 4.92 -6.55
C VAL A 32 10.90 4.27 -7.78
N ASP A 33 10.76 5.03 -8.87
CA ASP A 33 10.25 4.52 -10.14
C ASP A 33 11.33 3.81 -10.98
N SER A 34 10.95 3.33 -12.18
CA SER A 34 11.88 2.65 -13.09
C SER A 34 12.99 3.54 -13.63
N ASP A 35 12.77 4.85 -13.62
CA ASP A 35 13.70 5.87 -14.08
C ASP A 35 14.54 6.44 -12.91
N LEU A 36 14.49 5.74 -11.77
CA LEU A 36 15.20 6.05 -10.54
C LEU A 36 14.81 7.41 -9.92
N GLN A 37 13.58 7.87 -10.15
CA GLN A 37 13.03 9.08 -9.53
C GLN A 37 12.17 8.77 -8.32
N ASP A 38 12.18 9.68 -7.34
CA ASP A 38 11.28 9.60 -6.18
C ASP A 38 9.85 9.98 -6.59
N VAL A 39 8.91 9.10 -6.29
CA VAL A 39 7.47 9.30 -6.48
C VAL A 39 6.72 9.11 -5.17
N ASN A 40 5.68 9.91 -4.98
CA ASN A 40 4.85 9.91 -3.77
C ASN A 40 3.37 9.83 -4.10
N LEU A 41 2.49 9.91 -3.09
CA LEU A 41 1.04 9.81 -3.32
C LEU A 41 0.54 10.90 -4.29
N SER A 42 1.05 12.14 -4.17
CA SER A 42 0.62 13.26 -5.02
C SER A 42 1.08 13.15 -6.47
N SER A 43 2.14 12.38 -6.75
CA SER A 43 2.57 12.02 -8.10
C SER A 43 1.49 11.25 -8.89
N PHE A 44 0.46 10.73 -8.19
CA PHE A 44 -0.68 10.01 -8.76
C PHE A 44 -2.02 10.74 -8.58
N ASP A 45 -2.02 12.01 -8.19
CA ASP A 45 -3.25 12.79 -8.03
C ASP A 45 -4.09 12.81 -9.31
N GLY A 46 -5.41 12.67 -9.16
CA GLY A 46 -6.36 12.62 -10.28
C GLY A 46 -6.41 11.28 -11.04
N LYS A 47 -5.49 10.33 -10.80
CA LYS A 47 -5.59 8.96 -11.32
C LYS A 47 -6.41 8.11 -10.36
N LYS A 48 -7.70 7.90 -10.68
CA LYS A 48 -8.56 7.01 -9.88
C LYS A 48 -8.04 5.58 -9.92
N LYS A 49 -7.48 5.09 -8.81
CA LYS A 49 -7.28 3.67 -8.53
C LYS A 49 -8.58 3.13 -7.95
N TYR A 50 -9.41 2.53 -8.81
CA TYR A 50 -10.53 1.70 -8.39
C TYR A 50 -10.05 0.33 -7.91
#